data_AF-A0A957W654-F1
#
_entry.id   AF-A0A957W654-F1
#
_cell.length_a   1.000
_cell.length_b   1.000
_cell.length_c   1.000
_cell.angle_alpha   90.00
_cell.angle_beta   90.00
_cell.angle_gamma   90.00
#
_symmetry.space_group_name_H-M   'P 1'
#
loop_
_entity.id
_entity.type
_entity.pdbx_description
1 polymer ?
#
loop_
_entity_poly.entity_id
_entity_poly.type
_entity_poly.pdbx_seq_one_letter_code
_entity_poly.pdbx_strand_id
1 'polypeptide(L)' 'DLWDNGFSLEVTKKADGSPATSEVTPKLSSWDEDIPDEWLVQANYCLDIADCVARKGHNQLCRGHYAYNVTFQKAY' A
#
# COMPACT_ATOMS: atom_id res chain seq x y z
N ASP A 1 -8.30 12.87 13.29
CA ASP A 1 -8.02 11.50 12.85
C ASP A 1 -6.54 11.23 12.74
N LEU A 2 -6.03 10.27 13.51
CA LEU A 2 -4.65 9.78 13.41
C LEU A 2 -4.55 8.45 12.63
N TRP A 3 -5.68 7.78 12.36
CA TRP A 3 -5.72 6.35 11.99
C TRP A 3 -6.33 6.04 10.61
N ASP A 4 -6.98 7.01 9.95
CA ASP A 4 -7.53 6.86 8.59
C ASP A 4 -6.78 7.73 7.57
N ASN A 5 -5.52 8.06 7.89
CA ASN A 5 -4.67 8.80 6.97
C ASN A 5 -4.07 7.79 5.98
N GLY A 6 -4.36 7.99 4.71
CA GLY A 6 -3.71 7.30 3.61
C GLY A 6 -3.22 8.28 2.56
N PHE A 7 -2.18 7.90 1.85
CA PHE A 7 -1.65 8.69 0.73
C PHE A 7 -1.67 7.85 -0.54
N SER A 8 -1.79 8.52 -1.68
CA SER A 8 -1.48 7.95 -2.99
C SER A 8 -0.39 8.80 -3.63
N LEU A 9 0.46 8.16 -4.42
CA LEU A 9 1.60 8.78 -5.08
C LEU A 9 1.44 8.68 -6.60
N GLU A 10 1.88 9.70 -7.31
CA GLU A 10 2.02 9.68 -8.77
C GLU A 10 3.26 10.47 -9.20
N VAL A 11 3.80 10.14 -10.36
CA VAL A 11 4.91 10.89 -10.95
C VAL A 11 4.36 11.91 -11.95
N THR A 12 4.44 13.20 -11.60
CA THR A 12 3.92 14.30 -12.44
C THR A 12 4.97 14.93 -13.36
N LYS A 13 6.26 14.74 -13.07
CA LYS A 13 7.38 15.29 -13.85
C LYS A 13 8.53 14.30 -13.96
N LYS A 14 9.23 14.37 -15.08
CA LYS A 14 10.49 13.66 -15.32
C LYS A 14 11.65 14.42 -14.67
N ALA A 15 12.82 13.78 -14.63
CA ALA A 15 14.03 14.38 -14.07
C ALA A 15 14.46 15.69 -14.78
N ASP A 16 14.13 15.85 -16.06
CA ASP A 16 14.40 17.06 -16.85
C ASP A 16 13.35 18.18 -16.64
N GLY A 17 12.35 17.96 -15.80
CA GLY A 17 11.26 18.91 -15.52
C GLY A 17 10.11 18.88 -16.50
N SER A 18 10.18 18.10 -17.59
CA SER A 18 9.05 17.91 -18.52
C SER A 18 7.92 17.11 -17.85
N PRO A 19 6.66 17.28 -18.29
CA PRO A 19 5.54 16.50 -17.76
C PRO A 19 5.74 14.99 -17.91
N ALA A 20 5.30 14.23 -16.91
CA ALA A 20 5.22 12.78 -16.95
C ALA A 20 3.75 12.33 -16.91
N THR A 21 3.47 11.20 -17.56
CA THR A 21 2.22 10.46 -17.36
C THR A 21 2.56 9.25 -16.49
N SER A 22 1.82 9.07 -15.40
CA SER A 22 2.02 7.99 -14.44
C SER A 22 0.67 7.47 -14.00
N GLU A 23 0.61 6.17 -13.69
CA GLU A 23 -0.49 5.66 -12.86
C GLU A 23 -0.35 6.20 -11.43
N VAL A 24 -1.47 6.31 -10.73
CA VAL A 24 -1.54 6.64 -9.32
C VAL A 24 -1.43 5.36 -8.51
N THR A 25 -0.63 5.34 -7.44
CA THR A 25 -0.56 4.16 -6.57
C THR A 25 -1.91 3.88 -5.90
N PRO A 26 -2.21 2.60 -5.57
CA PRO A 26 -3.24 2.28 -4.60
C PRO A 26 -3.05 3.06 -3.28
N LYS A 27 -4.11 3.15 -2.45
CA LYS A 27 -4.07 3.84 -1.15
C LYS A 27 -3.01 3.18 -0.25
N LEU A 28 -2.02 3.95 0.17
CA LEU A 28 -1.03 3.57 1.17
C LEU A 28 -1.63 3.87 2.56
N SER A 29 -2.41 2.93 3.10
CA SER A 29 -3.25 3.12 4.28
C SER A 29 -2.56 2.68 5.58
N SER A 30 -2.87 3.34 6.70
CA SER A 30 -2.60 2.78 8.03
C SER A 30 -3.61 1.72 8.47
N TRP A 31 -4.69 1.52 7.71
CA TRP A 31 -5.77 0.62 8.04
C TRP A 31 -5.65 -0.68 7.23
N ASP A 32 -5.47 -1.84 7.88
CA ASP A 32 -5.24 -3.12 7.18
C ASP A 32 -6.37 -3.52 6.25
N GLU A 33 -7.60 -3.16 6.59
CA GLU A 33 -8.80 -3.42 5.79
C GLU A 33 -8.73 -2.77 4.40
N ASP A 34 -7.95 -1.68 4.24
CA ASP A 34 -7.72 -1.03 2.95
C ASP A 34 -6.54 -1.64 2.17
N ILE A 35 -5.74 -2.52 2.78
CA ILE A 35 -4.53 -3.09 2.20
C ILE A 35 -4.85 -4.46 1.59
N PRO A 36 -4.48 -4.74 0.32
CA PRO A 36 -4.66 -6.06 -0.28
C PRO A 36 -4.01 -7.17 0.57
N ASP A 37 -4.70 -8.30 0.73
CA ASP A 37 -4.19 -9.44 1.53
C ASP A 37 -2.88 -9.98 0.94
N GLU A 38 -2.74 -9.96 -0.39
CA GLU A 38 -1.53 -10.40 -1.08
C GLU A 38 -0.31 -9.59 -0.67
N TRP A 39 -0.47 -8.29 -0.40
CA TRP A 39 0.63 -7.42 0.01
C TRP A 39 1.06 -7.73 1.45
N LEU A 40 0.08 -8.01 2.33
CA LEU A 40 0.33 -8.36 3.72
C LEU A 40 1.04 -9.73 3.83
N VAL A 41 0.65 -10.70 3.01
CA VAL A 41 1.35 -11.99 2.90
C VAL A 41 2.77 -11.81 2.36
N GLN A 42 2.95 -11.06 1.27
CA GLN A 42 4.28 -10.80 0.70
C GLN A 42 5.23 -10.11 1.68
N ALA A 43 4.70 -9.23 2.54
CA ALA A 43 5.45 -8.54 3.59
C ALA A 43 5.56 -9.34 4.90
N ASN A 44 5.08 -10.60 4.93
CA ASN A 44 5.11 -11.51 6.09
C ASN A 44 4.32 -11.01 7.32
N TYR A 45 3.29 -10.19 7.12
CA TYR A 45 2.32 -9.86 8.18
C TYR A 45 1.34 -11.01 8.45
N CYS A 46 1.10 -11.86 7.44
CA CYS A 46 0.30 -13.07 7.53
C CYS A 46 1.03 -14.26 6.92
N LEU A 47 0.66 -15.47 7.31
CA LEU A 47 1.18 -16.71 6.74
C LEU A 47 0.63 -16.99 5.33
N ASP A 48 -0.65 -16.72 5.14
CA ASP A 48 -1.38 -16.86 3.87
C ASP A 48 -2.62 -15.94 3.88
N ILE A 49 -3.43 -16.01 2.82
CA ILE A 49 -4.63 -15.18 2.67
C ILE A 49 -5.68 -15.50 3.74
N ALA A 50 -5.85 -16.77 4.13
CA ALA A 50 -6.84 -17.16 5.13
C ALA A 50 -6.45 -16.62 6.53
N ASP A 51 -5.16 -16.66 6.86
CA ASP A 51 -4.60 -16.05 8.06
C ASP A 51 -4.81 -14.52 8.05
N CYS A 52 -4.60 -13.84 6.92
CA CYS A 52 -4.90 -12.40 6.79
C CYS A 52 -6.36 -12.08 7.07
N VAL A 53 -7.30 -12.79 6.44
CA VAL A 53 -8.74 -12.56 6.64
C VAL A 53 -9.13 -12.74 8.11
N ALA A 54 -8.62 -13.80 8.76
CA ALA A 54 -8.87 -14.05 10.18
C ALA A 54 -8.29 -12.93 11.05
N ARG A 55 -7.04 -12.53 10.83
CA ARG A 55 -6.36 -11.50 11.63
C ARG A 55 -7.00 -10.14 11.49
N LYS A 56 -7.40 -9.74 10.27
CA LYS A 56 -8.16 -8.51 10.02
C LYS A 56 -9.50 -8.53 10.76
N GLY A 57 -10.25 -9.63 10.63
CA GLY A 57 -11.54 -9.80 11.32
C GLY A 57 -11.45 -9.77 12.85
N HIS A 58 -10.28 -10.07 13.41
CA HIS A 58 -10.01 -10.03 14.85
C HIS A 58 -9.15 -8.84 15.30
N ASN A 59 -8.88 -7.86 14.42
CA ASN A 59 -8.02 -6.70 14.70
C ASN A 59 -6.62 -7.07 15.23
N GLN A 60 -6.02 -8.14 14.69
CA GLN A 60 -4.73 -8.69 15.12
C GLN A 60 -3.53 -8.17 14.31
N LEU A 61 -3.78 -7.44 13.21
CA LEU A 61 -2.73 -6.68 12.49
C LEU A 61 -2.55 -5.26 13.07
N CYS A 62 -3.44 -4.86 13.99
CA CYS A 62 -3.32 -3.68 14.84
C CYS A 62 -3.25 -2.33 14.11
N ARG A 63 -3.74 -2.23 12.86
CA ARG A 63 -3.98 -0.96 12.15
C ARG A 63 -2.83 0.06 12.29
N GLY A 64 -1.58 -0.41 12.22
CA GLY A 64 -0.45 0.38 12.69
C GLY A 64 0.92 -0.09 12.23
N HIS A 65 1.56 0.79 11.45
CA HIS A 65 2.93 0.72 10.90
C HIS A 65 3.14 -0.27 9.74
N TYR A 66 2.51 0.02 8.60
CA TYR A 66 2.85 -0.60 7.33
C TYR A 66 3.93 0.20 6.61
N ALA A 67 4.84 -0.51 5.94
CA ALA A 67 5.84 0.08 5.06
C ALA A 67 5.56 -0.36 3.63
N TYR A 68 5.66 0.58 2.69
CA TYR A 68 5.36 0.33 1.28
C TYR A 68 6.60 0.54 0.43
N ASN A 69 6.90 -0.45 -0.42
CA ASN A 69 7.86 -0.32 -1.50
C ASN A 69 7.10 0.01 -2.79
N VAL A 70 7.25 1.24 -3.28
CA VAL A 70 6.61 1.70 -4.52
C VAL A 70 7.69 1.86 -5.59
N THR A 71 7.51 1.20 -6.73
CA THR A 71 8.43 1.31 -7.87
C THR A 71 7.69 1.88 -9.07
N PHE A 72 8.08 3.08 -9.51
CA PHE A 72 7.62 3.65 -10.77
C PHE A 72 8.58 3.23 -11.89
N GLN A 73 8.03 2.67 -12.97
CA GLN A 73 8.80 2.22 -14.13
C GLN A 73 8.32 2.93 -15.39
N LYS A 74 9.26 3.29 -16.27
CA LYS A 74 8.94 3.91 -17.56
C LYS A 74 8.37 2.85 -18.49
N ALA A 75 7.20 3.10 -19.09
CA ALA A 75 6.71 2.30 -20.20
C ALA A 75 7.59 2.54 -21.45
N TYR A 76 8.04 1.45 -22.08
CA TYR A 76 8.92 1.47 -23.25
C TYR A 76 8.15 1.68 -24.55
#